data_AF-F1DSW8-F1
#
_entry.id   AF-F1DSW8-F1
#
_cell.length_a   1.000
_cell.length_b   1.000
_cell.length_c   1.000
_cell.angle_alpha   90.00
_cell.angle_beta   90.00
_cell.angle_gamma   90.00
#
_symmetry.space_group_name_H-M   'P 1'
#
loop_
_entity.id
_entity.type
_entity.pdbx_description
1 polymer ?
#
loop_
_entity_poly.entity_id
_entity_poly.type
_entity_poly.pdbx_seq_one_letter_code
_entity_poly.pdbx_strand_id
1 'polypeptide(L)'
;FLSENEDFAAEVEKAGLIFIGPSAESIELMGSKLAAKAAAAKFKVPLVPGTAEPISDIPKAKKIATEIGYPILIKASAGGGGKGMRIVNNEAEFEEQMERAISEAMSAFGDGSVFIEKYVTHPRHIEFQIFGDQHGNVVHLFERECSIQRRHQKVI
;
A
#
# COMPACT_ATOMS: atom_id res chain seq x y z
N PHE A 1 -8.80 15.02 4.96
CA PHE A 1 -9.63 14.64 6.11
C PHE A 1 -8.82 13.70 7.01
N LEU A 2 -9.40 13.18 8.09
CA LEU A 2 -8.67 12.47 9.16
C LEU A 2 -9.13 11.02 9.37
N SER A 3 -9.78 10.42 8.37
CA SER A 3 -10.41 9.09 8.49
C SER A 3 -9.43 7.93 8.72
N GLU A 4 -8.18 8.10 8.29
CA GLU A 4 -7.11 7.09 8.41
C GLU A 4 -5.90 7.67 9.18
N ASN A 5 -6.14 8.64 10.07
CA ASN A 5 -5.11 9.22 10.91
C ASN A 5 -5.23 8.66 12.34
N GLU A 6 -4.25 7.85 12.71
CA GLU A 6 -4.12 7.14 13.97
C GLU A 6 -4.06 8.10 15.16
N ASP A 7 -3.32 9.21 15.05
CA ASP A 7 -3.22 10.23 16.08
C ASP A 7 -4.59 10.85 16.37
N PHE A 8 -5.32 11.22 15.33
CA PHE A 8 -6.66 11.78 15.47
C PHE A 8 -7.63 10.79 16.13
N ALA A 9 -7.64 9.53 15.71
CA ALA A 9 -8.47 8.51 16.33
C ALA A 9 -8.15 8.34 17.82
N ALA A 10 -6.86 8.29 18.17
CA ALA A 10 -6.40 8.19 19.56
C ALA A 10 -6.78 9.43 20.40
N GLU A 11 -6.66 10.64 19.85
CA GLU A 11 -7.04 11.87 20.56
C GLU A 11 -8.56 11.98 20.77
N VAL A 12 -9.37 11.52 19.82
CA VAL A 12 -10.85 11.42 19.98
C VAL A 12 -11.19 10.51 21.16
N GLU A 13 -10.57 9.33 21.23
CA GLU A 13 -10.79 8.38 22.34
C GLU A 13 -10.29 8.94 23.68
N LYS A 14 -9.11 9.57 23.72
CA LYS A 14 -8.57 10.24 24.92
C LYS A 14 -9.46 11.36 25.44
N ALA A 15 -10.16 12.05 24.54
CA ALA A 15 -11.14 13.07 24.90
C ALA A 15 -12.46 12.49 25.45
N GLY A 16 -12.59 11.16 25.54
CA GLY A 16 -13.79 10.48 26.02
C GLY A 16 -14.92 10.40 24.98
N LEU A 17 -14.60 10.62 23.70
CA LEU A 17 -15.53 10.52 22.59
C LEU A 17 -15.38 9.17 21.88
N ILE A 18 -16.44 8.76 21.18
CA ILE A 18 -16.41 7.54 20.37
C ILE A 18 -15.90 7.90 18.98
N PHE A 19 -14.76 7.34 18.59
CA PHE A 19 -14.33 7.33 17.20
C PHE A 19 -15.10 6.23 16.45
N ILE A 20 -15.89 6.62 15.43
CA ILE A 20 -16.62 5.67 14.60
C ILE A 20 -15.69 5.12 13.53
N GLY A 21 -14.95 4.06 13.87
CA GLY A 21 -14.00 3.40 13.00
C GLY A 21 -13.28 2.25 13.71
N PRO A 22 -12.21 1.69 13.10
CA PRO A 22 -11.35 0.73 13.78
C PRO A 22 -10.48 1.43 14.85
N SER A 23 -9.80 0.64 15.69
CA SER A 23 -8.89 1.18 16.70
C SER A 23 -7.73 1.96 16.09
N ALA A 24 -7.17 2.93 16.82
CA ALA A 24 -5.98 3.67 16.40
C ALA A 24 -4.80 2.75 16.00
N GLU A 25 -4.58 1.67 16.77
CA GLU A 25 -3.58 0.63 16.45
C GLU A 25 -3.85 -0.05 15.10
N SER A 26 -5.12 -0.34 14.80
CA SER A 26 -5.49 -0.94 13.50
C SER A 26 -5.25 0.04 12.35
N ILE A 27 -5.52 1.33 12.57
CA ILE A 27 -5.27 2.39 11.58
C ILE A 27 -3.76 2.50 11.32
N GLU A 28 -2.95 2.55 12.37
CA GLU A 28 -1.48 2.61 12.27
C GLU A 28 -0.92 1.40 11.50
N LEU A 29 -1.32 0.18 11.90
CA LEU A 29 -0.86 -1.06 11.27
C LEU A 29 -1.21 -1.12 9.78
N MET A 30 -2.43 -0.70 9.41
CA MET A 30 -2.92 -0.75 8.04
C MET A 30 -2.51 0.46 7.19
N GLY A 31 -2.11 1.56 7.82
CA GLY A 31 -1.64 2.77 7.14
C GLY A 31 -0.29 2.59 6.43
N SER A 32 0.56 1.70 6.95
CA SER A 32 1.80 1.30 6.28
C SER A 32 1.56 0.09 5.36
N LYS A 33 1.77 0.26 4.05
CA LYS A 33 1.59 -0.84 3.07
C LYS A 33 2.47 -2.04 3.35
N LEU A 34 3.69 -1.81 3.85
CA LEU A 34 4.60 -2.89 4.20
C LEU A 34 4.19 -3.59 5.49
N ALA A 35 3.77 -2.84 6.52
CA ALA A 35 3.27 -3.43 7.76
C ALA A 35 1.98 -4.23 7.51
N ALA A 36 1.06 -3.69 6.71
CA ALA A 36 -0.16 -4.36 6.28
C ALA A 36 0.14 -5.66 5.52
N LYS A 37 1.11 -5.65 4.59
CA LYS A 37 1.54 -6.88 3.90
C LYS A 37 2.18 -7.89 4.84
N ALA A 38 3.05 -7.44 5.76
CA ALA A 38 3.67 -8.29 6.76
C ALA A 38 2.62 -8.92 7.70
N ALA A 39 1.57 -8.18 8.04
CA ALA A 39 0.43 -8.70 8.78
C ALA A 39 -0.32 -9.75 7.97
N ALA A 40 -0.68 -9.46 6.72
CA ALA A 40 -1.38 -10.39 5.83
C ALA A 40 -0.59 -11.68 5.54
N ALA A 41 0.74 -11.59 5.44
CA ALA A 41 1.63 -12.73 5.23
C ALA A 41 1.50 -13.80 6.33
N LYS A 42 1.14 -13.39 7.56
CA LYS A 42 0.92 -14.31 8.69
C LYS A 42 -0.33 -15.18 8.49
N PHE A 43 -1.24 -14.79 7.60
CA PHE A 43 -2.57 -15.40 7.44
C PHE A 43 -2.73 -16.26 6.17
N LYS A 44 -1.63 -16.73 5.55
CA LYS A 44 -1.65 -17.53 4.30
C LYS A 44 -2.42 -16.85 3.15
N VAL A 45 -2.57 -15.53 3.19
CA VAL A 45 -3.15 -14.75 2.10
C VAL A 45 -2.12 -14.66 0.97
N PRO A 46 -2.46 -15.00 -0.29
CA PRO A 46 -1.54 -14.83 -1.40
C PRO A 46 -1.16 -13.35 -1.58
N LEU A 47 0.14 -13.08 -1.64
CA LEU A 47 0.67 -11.74 -1.85
C LEU A 47 1.33 -11.62 -3.22
N VAL A 48 1.27 -10.41 -3.79
CA VAL A 48 2.03 -10.10 -5.01
C VAL A 48 3.53 -10.22 -4.69
N PRO A 49 4.32 -10.93 -5.51
CA PRO A 49 5.77 -11.01 -5.32
C PRO A 49 6.39 -9.61 -5.24
N GLY A 50 7.25 -9.38 -4.26
CA GLY A 50 7.80 -8.06 -4.00
C GLY A 50 8.74 -8.05 -2.80
N THR A 51 9.24 -6.87 -2.44
CA THR A 51 10.04 -6.70 -1.24
C THR A 51 9.19 -6.64 0.03
N ALA A 52 9.70 -7.26 1.08
CA ALA A 52 9.10 -7.22 2.41
C ALA A 52 9.46 -5.94 3.18
N GLU A 53 10.59 -5.32 2.85
CA GLU A 53 11.13 -4.14 3.50
C GLU A 53 11.28 -2.98 2.50
N PRO A 54 11.35 -1.73 2.99
CA PRO A 54 11.70 -0.60 2.14
C PRO A 54 13.10 -0.78 1.57
N ILE A 55 13.33 -0.24 0.38
CA ILE A 55 14.61 -0.31 -0.30
C ILE A 55 15.21 1.08 -0.43
N SER A 56 16.44 1.22 0.07
CA SER A 56 17.25 2.44 -0.08
C SER A 56 18.52 2.21 -0.92
N ASP A 57 18.97 0.97 -1.04
CA ASP A 57 20.16 0.57 -1.80
C ASP A 57 19.77 0.19 -3.24
N ILE A 58 20.11 1.06 -4.20
CA ILE A 58 19.80 0.91 -5.63
C ILE A 58 20.39 -0.39 -6.21
N PRO A 59 21.70 -0.71 -6.06
CA PRO A 59 22.26 -1.98 -6.48
C PRO A 59 21.49 -3.22 -5.97
N LYS A 60 21.14 -3.24 -4.67
CA LYS A 60 20.36 -4.34 -4.10
C LYS A 60 18.95 -4.38 -4.68
N ALA A 61 18.31 -3.23 -4.83
CA ALA A 61 16.97 -3.09 -5.40
C ALA A 61 16.92 -3.63 -6.83
N LYS A 62 17.93 -3.33 -7.63
CA LYS A 62 18.07 -3.75 -9.03
C LYS A 62 18.18 -5.26 -9.14
N LYS A 63 18.97 -5.91 -8.28
CA LYS A 63 19.06 -7.38 -8.23
C LYS A 63 17.71 -8.01 -7.92
N ILE A 64 16.99 -7.49 -6.92
CA ILE A 64 15.67 -7.99 -6.53
C ILE A 64 14.66 -7.78 -7.68
N ALA A 65 14.70 -6.64 -8.37
CA ALA A 65 13.85 -6.37 -9.52
C ALA A 65 14.07 -7.41 -10.63
N THR A 66 15.32 -7.78 -10.90
CA THR A 66 15.67 -8.84 -11.86
C THR A 66 15.17 -10.22 -11.40
N GLU A 67 15.28 -10.55 -10.11
CA GLU A 67 14.76 -11.81 -9.54
C GLU A 67 13.23 -11.92 -9.61
N ILE A 68 12.50 -10.82 -9.35
CA ILE A 68 11.04 -10.73 -9.52
C ILE A 68 10.66 -10.81 -11.01
N GLY A 69 11.53 -10.27 -11.87
CA GLY A 69 11.36 -10.16 -13.31
C GLY A 69 10.52 -8.95 -13.71
N TYR A 70 10.92 -8.28 -14.78
CA TYR A 70 10.21 -7.13 -15.34
C TYR A 70 8.91 -7.54 -16.08
N PRO A 71 7.92 -6.63 -16.24
CA PRO A 71 7.86 -5.30 -15.61
C PRO A 71 7.64 -5.40 -14.10
N ILE A 72 8.15 -4.40 -13.37
CA ILE A 72 7.96 -4.22 -11.93
C ILE A 72 7.33 -2.86 -11.64
N LEU A 73 6.78 -2.70 -10.43
CA LEU A 73 6.16 -1.49 -9.95
C LEU A 73 6.86 -1.05 -8.67
N ILE A 74 7.45 0.15 -8.70
CA ILE A 74 7.98 0.82 -7.52
C ILE A 74 6.83 1.61 -6.89
N LYS A 75 6.63 1.47 -5.58
CA LYS A 75 5.59 2.17 -4.81
C LYS A 75 6.17 2.83 -3.57
N ALA A 76 5.69 4.03 -3.24
CA ALA A 76 5.88 4.64 -1.94
C ALA A 76 5.25 3.76 -0.83
N SER A 77 6.01 3.54 0.25
CA SER A 77 5.58 2.79 1.44
C SER A 77 4.45 3.54 2.14
N ALA A 78 4.67 4.84 2.37
CA ALA A 78 3.68 5.77 2.86
C ALA A 78 2.79 6.32 1.72
N GLY A 79 1.52 6.63 2.05
CA GLY A 79 0.63 7.40 1.19
C GLY A 79 -0.33 6.61 0.29
N GLY A 80 -1.19 7.33 -0.45
CA GLY A 80 -2.30 6.80 -1.23
C GLY A 80 -2.68 7.64 -2.45
N GLY A 81 -3.74 7.24 -3.16
CA GLY A 81 -4.29 8.00 -4.30
C GLY A 81 -3.47 7.94 -5.61
N GLY A 82 -2.58 6.97 -5.73
CA GLY A 82 -1.80 6.71 -6.95
C GLY A 82 -0.54 7.55 -7.14
N LYS A 83 -0.15 8.35 -6.14
CA LYS A 83 1.12 9.09 -6.12
C LYS A 83 2.28 8.21 -5.66
N GLY A 84 3.49 8.50 -6.15
CA GLY A 84 4.70 7.76 -5.80
C GLY A 84 4.74 6.34 -6.36
N MET A 85 4.07 6.10 -7.50
CA MET A 85 4.12 4.82 -8.22
C MET A 85 4.82 4.99 -9.57
N ARG A 86 5.74 4.07 -9.90
CA ARG A 86 6.46 4.03 -11.18
C ARG A 86 6.53 2.61 -11.73
N ILE A 87 6.08 2.44 -12.97
CA ILE A 87 6.24 1.18 -13.71
C ILE A 87 7.63 1.20 -14.32
N VAL A 88 8.38 0.11 -14.16
CA VAL A 88 9.70 -0.09 -14.73
C VAL A 88 9.64 -1.29 -15.66
N ASN A 89 9.91 -1.08 -16.95
CA ASN A 89 9.73 -2.12 -17.96
C ASN A 89 10.98 -2.97 -18.18
N ASN A 90 12.15 -2.44 -17.86
CA ASN A 90 13.43 -3.10 -18.05
C ASN A 90 14.48 -2.55 -17.07
N GLU A 91 15.62 -3.22 -17.01
CA GLU A 91 16.70 -2.92 -16.10
C GLU A 91 17.34 -1.53 -16.33
N ALA A 92 17.35 -1.03 -17.57
CA ALA A 92 17.96 0.26 -17.92
C ALA A 92 17.16 1.46 -17.37
N GLU A 93 15.84 1.31 -17.25
CA GLU A 93 14.94 2.34 -16.69
C GLU A 93 14.98 2.40 -15.15
N PHE A 94 15.52 1.37 -14.49
CA PHE A 94 15.31 1.14 -13.06
C PHE A 94 15.75 2.32 -12.18
N GLU A 95 16.98 2.79 -12.37
CA GLU A 95 17.60 3.82 -11.52
C GLU A 95 16.86 5.15 -11.62
N GLU A 96 16.59 5.62 -12.85
CA GLU A 96 15.81 6.84 -13.08
C GLU A 96 14.40 6.75 -12.45
N GLN A 97 13.72 5.62 -12.64
CA GLN A 97 12.36 5.46 -12.10
C GLN A 97 12.36 5.38 -10.57
N MET A 98 13.39 4.79 -9.96
CA MET A 98 13.53 4.72 -8.51
C MET A 98 13.77 6.10 -7.91
N GLU A 99 14.70 6.89 -8.44
CA GLU A 99 14.94 8.27 -7.98
C GLU A 99 13.67 9.13 -8.06
N ARG A 100 12.93 9.02 -9.17
CA ARG A 100 11.66 9.74 -9.37
C ARG A 100 10.58 9.31 -8.38
N ALA A 101 10.50 8.02 -8.07
CA ALA A 101 9.55 7.51 -7.08
C ALA A 101 9.87 8.02 -5.67
N ILE A 102 11.15 8.00 -5.27
CA ILE A 102 11.62 8.51 -3.97
C ILE A 102 11.36 10.01 -3.85
N SER A 103 11.72 10.79 -4.88
CA SER A 103 11.50 12.24 -4.90
C SER A 103 10.01 12.61 -4.77
N GLU A 104 9.13 11.91 -5.50
CA GLU A 104 7.69 12.13 -5.40
C GLU A 104 7.14 11.72 -4.02
N ALA A 105 7.62 10.60 -3.46
CA ALA A 105 7.22 10.14 -2.13
C ALA A 105 7.62 11.15 -1.03
N MET A 106 8.87 11.60 -1.04
CA MET A 106 9.36 12.66 -0.14
C MET A 106 8.53 13.93 -0.25
N SER A 107 8.28 14.42 -1.47
CA SER A 107 7.54 15.67 -1.67
C SER A 107 6.06 15.57 -1.30
N ALA A 108 5.43 14.40 -1.46
CA ALA A 108 4.00 14.23 -1.23
C ALA A 108 3.68 13.81 0.20
N PHE A 109 4.56 13.03 0.84
CA PHE A 109 4.27 12.34 2.10
C PHE A 109 5.32 12.61 3.19
N GLY A 110 6.42 13.30 2.89
CA GLY A 110 7.53 13.51 3.84
C GLY A 110 8.38 12.26 4.10
N ASP A 111 8.07 11.15 3.42
CA ASP A 111 8.75 9.86 3.54
C ASP A 111 9.09 9.31 2.14
N GLY A 112 10.37 9.10 1.88
CA GLY A 112 10.94 8.64 0.62
C GLY A 112 11.07 7.12 0.54
N SER A 113 10.60 6.39 1.54
CA SER A 113 10.67 4.95 1.58
C SER A 113 9.83 4.34 0.44
N VAL A 114 10.46 3.48 -0.37
CA VAL A 114 9.81 2.79 -1.50
C VAL A 114 10.02 1.29 -1.41
N PHE A 115 9.14 0.53 -2.06
CA PHE A 115 9.26 -0.92 -2.20
C PHE A 115 8.92 -1.36 -3.63
N ILE A 116 9.31 -2.59 -3.98
CA ILE A 116 9.10 -3.15 -5.33
C ILE A 116 8.06 -4.25 -5.27
N GLU A 117 7.18 -4.29 -6.26
CA GLU A 117 6.29 -5.42 -6.53
C GLU A 117 6.35 -5.83 -8.00
N LYS A 118 5.96 -7.07 -8.28
CA LYS A 118 5.66 -7.49 -9.64
C LYS A 118 4.54 -6.64 -10.21
N TYR A 119 4.75 -6.09 -11.40
CA TYR A 119 3.67 -5.42 -12.11
C TYR A 119 2.80 -6.47 -12.81
N VAL A 120 1.55 -6.56 -12.38
CA VAL A 120 0.54 -7.43 -13.02
C VAL A 120 -0.03 -6.67 -14.21
N THR A 121 0.19 -7.19 -15.42
CA THR A 121 -0.35 -6.62 -16.65
C THR A 121 -1.81 -7.01 -16.82
N HIS A 122 -2.66 -6.05 -17.18
CA HIS A 122 -4.12 -6.22 -17.29
C HIS A 122 -4.80 -6.79 -16.01
N PRO A 123 -4.55 -6.19 -14.82
CA PRO A 123 -5.15 -6.69 -13.59
C PRO A 123 -6.64 -6.34 -13.54
N ARG A 124 -7.42 -7.19 -12.86
CA ARG A 124 -8.71 -6.78 -12.32
C ARG A 124 -8.52 -6.32 -10.87
N HIS A 125 -9.15 -5.22 -10.49
CA HIS A 125 -9.13 -4.73 -9.12
C HIS A 125 -10.38 -5.23 -8.41
N ILE A 126 -10.22 -6.23 -7.54
CA ILE A 126 -11.29 -6.80 -6.72
C ILE A 126 -11.01 -6.46 -5.26
N GLU A 127 -12.02 -5.98 -4.54
CA GLU A 127 -11.91 -5.66 -3.12
C GLU A 127 -13.07 -6.25 -2.32
N PHE A 128 -12.85 -6.57 -1.05
CA PHE A 128 -13.84 -7.18 -0.18
C PHE A 128 -14.24 -6.21 0.93
N GLN A 129 -15.55 -6.05 1.13
CA GLN A 129 -16.06 -5.27 2.27
C GLN A 129 -16.09 -6.13 3.52
N ILE A 130 -15.51 -5.64 4.61
CA ILE A 130 -15.54 -6.30 5.92
C ILE A 130 -16.32 -5.43 6.89
N PHE A 131 -17.08 -6.07 7.78
CA PHE A 131 -17.68 -5.47 8.97
C PHE A 131 -17.33 -6.33 10.18
N GLY A 132 -16.92 -5.69 11.28
CA GLY A 132 -16.66 -6.35 12.56
C GLY A 132 -17.26 -5.56 13.71
N ASP A 133 -17.65 -6.26 14.77
CA ASP A 133 -18.10 -5.64 16.02
C ASP A 133 -17.08 -5.84 17.16
N GLN A 134 -17.33 -5.21 18.31
CA GLN A 134 -16.49 -5.33 19.50
C GLN A 134 -16.69 -6.65 20.27
N HIS A 135 -17.58 -7.53 19.79
CA HIS A 135 -17.85 -8.84 20.38
C HIS A 135 -17.15 -9.98 19.64
N GLY A 136 -16.32 -9.65 18.63
CA GLY A 136 -15.55 -10.62 17.85
C GLY A 136 -16.30 -11.20 16.66
N ASN A 137 -17.50 -10.70 16.34
CA ASN A 137 -18.19 -11.10 15.12
C ASN A 137 -17.58 -10.36 13.93
N VAL A 138 -17.31 -11.08 12.84
CA VAL A 138 -16.80 -10.52 11.59
C VAL A 138 -17.55 -11.14 10.42
N VAL A 139 -18.00 -10.30 9.50
CA VAL A 139 -18.65 -10.71 8.26
C VAL A 139 -17.98 -10.02 7.07
N HIS A 140 -17.96 -10.70 5.93
CA HIS A 140 -17.68 -10.06 4.65
C HIS A 140 -19.00 -9.79 3.92
N LEU A 141 -19.12 -8.63 3.29
CA LEU A 141 -20.27 -8.25 2.48
C LEU A 141 -19.90 -8.37 1.00
N PHE A 142 -19.51 -9.58 0.61
CA PHE A 142 -19.06 -9.93 -0.75
C PHE A 142 -17.91 -9.05 -1.27
N GLU A 143 -17.68 -9.12 -2.57
CA GLU A 143 -16.68 -8.38 -3.31
C GLU A 143 -17.27 -7.22 -4.13
N ARG A 144 -16.38 -6.30 -4.51
CA ARG A 144 -16.63 -5.29 -5.53
C ARG A 144 -15.58 -5.38 -6.62
N GLU A 145 -16.04 -5.24 -7.85
CA GLU A 145 -15.22 -5.10 -9.04
C GLU A 145 -15.01 -3.61 -9.31
N CYS A 146 -13.76 -3.15 -9.26
CA CYS A 146 -13.43 -1.73 -9.41
C CYS A 146 -12.33 -1.53 -10.48
N SER A 147 -12.33 -2.34 -11.54
CA SER A 147 -11.26 -2.33 -12.55
C SER A 147 -11.36 -1.13 -13.49
N ILE A 148 -12.53 -0.50 -13.60
CA ILE A 148 -12.73 0.66 -14.46
C ILE A 148 -12.12 1.89 -13.77
N GLN A 149 -10.88 2.17 -14.15
CA GLN A 149 -10.07 3.22 -13.54
C GLN A 149 -9.52 4.18 -14.61
N ARG A 150 -9.37 5.44 -14.24
CA ARG A 150 -8.64 6.46 -15.01
C ARG A 150 -7.53 7.00 -14.14
N ARG A 151 -6.27 6.91 -14.60
CA ARG A 151 -5.08 7.35 -13.85
C ARG A 151 -5.01 6.76 -12.42
N HIS A 152 -5.28 5.46 -12.27
CA HIS A 152 -5.29 4.74 -10.99
C HIS A 152 -6.36 5.20 -9.98
N GLN A 153 -7.40 5.91 -10.45
CA GLN A 153 -8.56 6.28 -9.64
C GLN A 153 -9.80 5.54 -10.17
N LYS A 154 -10.61 4.98 -9.26
CA LYS A 154 -11.86 4.28 -9.58
C LYS A 154 -12.87 5.23 -10.23
N VAL A 155 -13.56 4.77 -11.27
CA VAL A 155 -14.56 5.57 -12.02
C VAL A 155 -15.92 4.89 -12.03
N ILE A 156 -15.95 3.57 -12.23
CA ILE A 156 -17.16 2.72 -12.18
C ILE A 156 -16.85 1.55 -11.25
#